data_AF-A0A8T2WP64-F1
#
_entry.id   AF-A0A8T2WP64-F1
#
_cell.length_a   1.000
_cell.length_b   1.000
_cell.length_c   1.000
_cell.angle_alpha   90.00
_cell.angle_beta   90.00
_cell.angle_gamma   90.00
#
_symmetry.space_group_name_H-M   'P 1'
#
loop_
_entity.id
_entity.type
_entity.pdbx_description
1 polymer ?
#
loop_
_entity_poly.entity_id
_entity_poly.type
_entity_poly.pdbx_seq_one_letter_code
_entity_poly.pdbx_strand_id
1 'polypeptide(L)'
;MSKRGMNKTVSEQAIHLDLVAKTRGIPAAENYFIDLPETSKNLLTYGALLNCYCKELMTEEAEALIEKMKELNLGLSSMSYNSFMTLYTKVGQPERVPEIIQEMKANNVMPDSYTYNVWMRALAAVNDISGVERVMEEMKRDGRVAADWTTYSNLASIYVDAGYFEKAETALKELEKRNANKDLSAFQFLITLYGRTGNLLEVYRIWRSLRLAFPKTANISYLNMIQVLVNLKDVPGAEKCFREWESGCSTYDIRVANVLISAYAKEGMLDKAEELKERARRRGAKPNAKTWEIFLDYYLKNEDIKVAVDCLAKAVSTGRGNGQKWVPSPVIVGSLMAHFEQQKDVDGAEGLIEILKKAVDDVAVEVFESLIRTYAVVGRKSQMMRRRLKMENVEVSDDCEKLLEAICVE
;
A
#
# COMPACT_ATOMS: atom_id res chain seq x y z
N MET A 1 6.90 -25.81 -20.46
CA MET A 1 6.44 -25.10 -21.67
C MET A 1 7.42 -25.20 -22.85
N SER A 2 8.65 -25.72 -22.68
CA SER A 2 9.44 -26.29 -23.80
C SER A 2 8.78 -27.52 -24.43
N LYS A 3 7.89 -28.19 -23.69
CA LYS A 3 7.15 -29.40 -24.09
C LYS A 3 6.19 -29.28 -25.29
N ARG A 4 6.07 -28.12 -25.96
CA ARG A 4 5.15 -27.93 -27.11
C ARG A 4 5.79 -27.33 -28.38
N GLY A 5 7.13 -27.19 -28.44
CA GLY A 5 7.81 -26.84 -29.69
C GLY A 5 7.43 -25.48 -30.30
N MET A 6 6.93 -24.52 -29.51
CA MET A 6 6.68 -23.17 -29.99
C MET A 6 7.96 -22.34 -29.90
N ASN A 7 8.51 -21.93 -31.04
CA ASN A 7 9.55 -20.91 -31.11
C ASN A 7 8.93 -19.58 -30.64
N LYS A 8 9.15 -19.25 -29.37
CA LYS A 8 8.72 -17.97 -28.81
C LYS A 8 9.46 -16.84 -29.52
N THR A 9 8.73 -15.79 -29.88
CA THR A 9 9.36 -14.55 -30.36
C THR A 9 10.17 -13.90 -29.24
N VAL A 10 11.12 -13.03 -29.58
CA VAL A 10 11.94 -12.37 -28.55
C VAL A 10 11.11 -11.46 -27.64
N SER A 11 10.00 -10.89 -28.16
CA SER A 11 9.02 -10.17 -27.34
C SER A 11 8.32 -11.09 -26.34
N GLU A 12 7.93 -12.30 -26.74
CA GLU A 12 7.29 -13.27 -25.84
C GLU A 12 8.27 -13.81 -24.79
N GLN A 13 9.56 -13.90 -25.12
CA GLN A 13 10.62 -14.25 -24.16
C GLN A 13 10.78 -13.15 -23.10
N ALA A 14 10.78 -11.88 -23.50
CA ALA A 14 10.81 -10.75 -22.56
C ALA A 14 9.56 -10.70 -21.64
N ILE A 15 8.37 -10.95 -22.19
CA ILE A 15 7.13 -11.05 -21.40
C ILE A 15 7.20 -12.23 -20.43
N HIS A 16 7.72 -13.37 -20.90
CA HIS A 16 7.88 -14.55 -20.05
C HIS A 16 8.88 -14.32 -18.92
N LEU A 17 9.95 -13.57 -19.17
CA LEU A 17 10.90 -13.15 -18.14
C LEU A 17 10.22 -12.31 -17.05
N ASP A 18 9.47 -11.26 -17.42
CA ASP A 18 8.71 -10.43 -16.46
C ASP A 18 7.67 -11.26 -15.69
N LEU A 19 7.04 -12.24 -16.33
CA LEU A 19 6.12 -13.16 -15.66
C LEU A 19 6.83 -14.09 -14.68
N VAL A 20 7.99 -14.64 -15.05
CA VAL A 20 8.79 -15.50 -14.17
C VAL A 20 9.24 -14.71 -12.95
N ALA A 21 9.71 -13.47 -13.13
CA ALA A 21 10.08 -12.58 -12.02
C ALA A 21 8.91 -12.39 -11.06
N LYS A 22 7.72 -12.05 -11.57
CA LYS A 22 6.52 -11.82 -10.75
C LYS A 22 5.97 -13.06 -10.04
N THR A 23 6.19 -14.25 -10.59
CA THR A 23 5.57 -15.49 -10.09
C THR A 23 6.52 -16.37 -9.29
N ARG A 24 7.83 -16.32 -9.57
CA ARG A 24 8.85 -17.18 -9.01
C ARG A 24 10.03 -16.42 -8.40
N GLY A 25 9.98 -15.08 -8.42
CA GLY A 25 11.01 -14.21 -7.88
C GLY A 25 12.15 -13.93 -8.87
N ILE A 26 12.98 -12.96 -8.50
CA ILE A 26 14.13 -12.49 -9.30
C ILE A 26 15.14 -13.60 -9.60
N PRO A 27 15.55 -14.48 -8.66
CA PRO A 27 16.55 -15.51 -8.96
C PRO A 27 16.10 -16.47 -10.08
N ALA A 28 14.80 -16.76 -10.16
CA ALA A 28 14.26 -17.58 -11.24
C ALA A 28 14.27 -16.85 -12.59
N ALA A 29 14.07 -15.53 -12.59
CA ALA A 29 14.14 -14.71 -13.78
C ALA A 29 15.58 -14.56 -14.29
N GLU A 30 16.55 -14.38 -13.40
CA GLU A 30 17.98 -14.34 -13.74
C GLU A 30 18.45 -15.64 -14.38
N ASN A 31 18.12 -16.78 -13.76
CA ASN A 31 18.42 -18.09 -14.32
C ASN A 31 17.78 -18.25 -15.72
N TYR A 32 16.51 -17.85 -15.87
CA TYR A 32 15.85 -17.87 -17.18
C TYR A 32 16.56 -16.95 -18.20
N PHE A 33 17.05 -15.79 -17.78
CA PHE A 33 17.78 -14.87 -18.64
C PHE A 33 19.15 -15.41 -19.07
N ILE A 34 19.87 -16.07 -18.15
CA ILE A 34 21.16 -16.72 -18.43
C ILE A 34 20.98 -17.86 -19.44
N ASP A 35 19.91 -18.64 -19.27
CA ASP A 35 19.55 -19.77 -20.15
C ASP A 35 19.07 -19.34 -21.55
N LEU A 36 18.75 -18.06 -21.76
CA LEU A 36 18.39 -17.57 -23.10
C LEU A 36 19.60 -17.65 -24.04
N PRO A 37 19.40 -18.09 -25.29
CA PRO A 37 20.48 -18.04 -26.28
C PRO A 37 20.86 -16.59 -26.55
N GLU A 38 22.14 -16.35 -26.88
CA GLU A 38 22.67 -14.99 -27.04
C GLU A 38 21.92 -14.18 -28.11
N THR A 39 21.41 -14.85 -29.15
CA THR A 39 20.57 -14.25 -30.20
C THR A 39 19.23 -13.72 -29.70
N SER A 40 18.77 -14.20 -28.54
CA SER A 40 17.54 -13.76 -27.87
C SER A 40 17.79 -12.70 -26.80
N LYS A 41 19.05 -12.45 -26.40
CA LYS A 41 19.39 -11.41 -25.44
C LYS A 41 19.49 -10.07 -26.15
N ASN A 42 18.37 -9.37 -26.24
CA ASN A 42 18.27 -8.06 -26.89
C ASN A 42 17.70 -6.99 -25.95
N LEU A 43 17.46 -5.79 -26.50
CA LEU A 43 16.91 -4.66 -25.77
C LEU A 43 15.65 -5.00 -24.97
N LEU A 44 14.77 -5.88 -25.49
CA LEU A 44 13.52 -6.23 -24.82
C LEU A 44 13.76 -7.14 -23.61
N THR A 45 14.61 -8.15 -23.73
CA THR A 45 14.91 -9.06 -22.61
C THR A 45 15.74 -8.37 -21.54
N TYR A 46 16.72 -7.55 -21.93
CA TYR A 46 17.49 -6.72 -21.00
C TYR A 46 16.59 -5.67 -20.32
N GLY A 47 15.74 -4.98 -21.08
CA GLY A 47 14.78 -4.01 -20.53
C GLY A 47 13.74 -4.65 -19.60
N ALA A 48 13.31 -5.88 -19.89
CA ALA A 48 12.43 -6.63 -19.01
C ALA A 48 13.12 -7.02 -17.70
N LEU A 49 14.37 -7.49 -17.74
CA LEU A 49 15.16 -7.78 -16.53
C LEU A 49 15.36 -6.50 -15.71
N LEU A 50 15.72 -5.41 -16.37
CA LEU A 50 15.92 -4.11 -15.74
C LEU A 50 14.65 -3.62 -15.03
N ASN A 51 13.50 -3.69 -15.69
CA ASN A 51 12.22 -3.34 -15.09
C ASN A 51 11.89 -4.23 -13.87
N CYS A 52 12.35 -5.48 -13.84
CA CYS A 52 12.21 -6.34 -12.67
C CYS A 52 13.09 -5.84 -11.51
N TYR A 53 14.37 -5.58 -11.75
CA TYR A 53 15.26 -5.02 -10.72
C TYR A 53 14.75 -3.68 -10.18
N CYS A 54 14.30 -2.77 -11.05
CA CYS A 54 13.74 -1.49 -10.64
C CYS A 54 12.46 -1.63 -9.79
N LYS A 55 11.63 -2.66 -10.05
CA LYS A 55 10.40 -2.90 -9.27
C LYS A 55 10.68 -3.49 -7.90
N GLU A 56 11.67 -4.37 -7.81
CA GLU A 56 12.11 -5.01 -6.57
C GLU A 56 13.14 -4.19 -5.79
N LEU A 57 13.42 -2.95 -6.24
CA LEU A 57 14.32 -2.01 -5.57
C LEU A 57 15.78 -2.48 -5.47
N MET A 58 16.20 -3.34 -6.40
CA MET A 58 17.56 -3.86 -6.51
C MET A 58 18.44 -2.86 -7.27
N THR A 59 18.96 -1.85 -6.56
CA THR A 59 19.64 -0.70 -7.16
C THR A 59 20.98 -1.04 -7.79
N GLU A 60 21.80 -1.83 -7.11
CA GLU A 60 23.15 -2.16 -7.57
C GLU A 60 23.09 -3.01 -8.85
N GLU A 61 22.21 -4.00 -8.87
CA GLU A 61 21.97 -4.89 -10.00
C GLU A 61 21.36 -4.13 -11.19
N ALA A 62 20.44 -3.20 -10.93
CA ALA A 62 19.89 -2.34 -11.97
C ALA A 62 20.98 -1.47 -12.61
N GLU A 63 21.79 -0.77 -11.81
CA GLU A 63 22.88 0.10 -12.29
C GLU A 63 23.91 -0.70 -13.10
N ALA A 64 24.35 -1.85 -12.59
CA ALA A 64 25.27 -2.74 -13.30
C ALA A 64 24.69 -3.23 -14.64
N LEU A 65 23.40 -3.54 -14.69
CA LEU A 65 22.74 -3.99 -15.92
C LEU A 65 22.66 -2.87 -16.96
N ILE A 66 22.44 -1.60 -16.56
CA ILE A 66 22.42 -0.47 -17.49
C ILE A 66 23.79 -0.23 -18.10
N GLU A 67 24.86 -0.28 -17.30
CA GLU A 67 26.21 -0.08 -17.80
C GLU A 67 26.58 -1.18 -18.79
N LYS A 68 26.21 -2.43 -18.48
CA LYS A 68 26.32 -3.54 -19.43
C LYS A 68 25.52 -3.31 -20.72
N MET A 69 24.30 -2.78 -20.64
CA MET A 69 23.50 -2.45 -21.83
C MET A 69 24.17 -1.36 -22.67
N LYS A 70 24.78 -0.35 -22.03
CA LYS A 70 25.55 0.72 -22.69
C LYS A 70 26.81 0.18 -23.38
N GLU A 71 27.59 -0.69 -22.70
CA GLU A 71 28.76 -1.36 -23.28
C GLU A 71 28.40 -2.19 -24.52
N LEU A 72 27.24 -2.85 -24.50
CA LEU A 72 26.71 -3.62 -25.63
C LEU A 72 26.08 -2.74 -26.73
N ASN A 73 26.13 -1.41 -26.60
CA ASN A 73 25.49 -0.44 -27.50
C ASN A 73 23.99 -0.71 -27.71
N LEU A 74 23.29 -1.21 -26.68
CA LEU A 74 21.85 -1.38 -26.70
C LEU A 74 21.20 -0.03 -26.37
N GLY A 75 20.63 0.63 -27.37
CA GLY A 75 19.96 1.91 -27.20
C GLY A 75 18.86 1.85 -26.14
N LEU A 76 19.03 2.61 -25.05
CA LEU A 76 18.06 2.65 -23.96
C LEU A 76 16.74 3.27 -24.44
N SER A 77 15.63 2.70 -23.97
CA SER A 77 14.29 3.19 -24.28
C SER A 77 13.81 4.19 -23.24
N SER A 78 12.78 4.97 -23.56
CA SER A 78 12.11 5.84 -22.57
C SER A 78 11.61 5.04 -21.36
N MET A 79 11.12 3.80 -21.58
CA MET A 79 10.72 2.90 -20.50
C MET A 79 11.88 2.52 -19.57
N SER A 80 13.09 2.34 -20.11
CA SER A 80 14.29 2.02 -19.33
C SER A 80 14.63 3.18 -18.39
N TYR A 81 14.66 4.40 -18.92
CA TYR A 81 14.89 5.62 -18.12
C TYR A 81 13.80 5.85 -17.07
N ASN A 82 12.53 5.70 -17.47
CA ASN A 82 11.37 5.83 -16.57
C ASN A 82 11.42 4.83 -15.41
N SER A 83 11.90 3.61 -15.65
CA SER A 83 12.08 2.58 -14.61
C SER A 83 13.13 3.01 -13.58
N PHE A 84 14.26 3.56 -14.04
CA PHE A 84 15.30 4.11 -13.16
C PHE A 84 14.85 5.31 -12.36
N MET A 85 14.17 6.27 -13.01
CA MET A 85 13.63 7.43 -12.30
C MET A 85 12.67 6.97 -11.20
N THR A 86 11.82 5.99 -11.49
CA THR A 86 10.91 5.40 -10.51
C THR A 86 11.66 4.68 -9.39
N LEU A 87 12.69 3.90 -9.72
CA LEU A 87 13.55 3.24 -8.75
C LEU A 87 14.15 4.26 -7.77
N TYR A 88 14.84 5.29 -8.28
CA TYR A 88 15.46 6.33 -7.45
C TYR A 88 14.45 7.07 -6.56
N THR A 89 13.27 7.39 -7.08
CA THR A 89 12.21 7.99 -6.24
C THR A 89 11.75 7.05 -5.11
N LYS A 90 11.75 5.73 -5.31
CA LYS A 90 11.30 4.76 -4.30
C LYS A 90 12.38 4.43 -3.27
N VAL A 91 13.65 4.45 -3.64
CA VAL A 91 14.77 4.24 -2.70
C VAL A 91 15.16 5.52 -1.94
N GLY A 92 14.39 6.60 -2.12
CA GLY A 92 14.60 7.84 -1.38
C GLY A 92 15.74 8.71 -1.92
N GLN A 93 16.10 8.56 -3.20
CA GLN A 93 17.11 9.37 -3.90
C GLN A 93 16.51 10.17 -5.08
N PRO A 94 15.42 10.92 -4.91
CA PRO A 94 14.78 11.67 -5.99
C PRO A 94 15.69 12.73 -6.67
N GLU A 95 16.74 13.18 -5.99
CA GLU A 95 17.73 14.14 -6.48
C GLU A 95 18.54 13.64 -7.68
N ARG A 96 18.61 12.32 -7.91
CA ARG A 96 19.29 11.73 -9.08
C ARG A 96 18.46 11.82 -10.36
N VAL A 97 17.15 12.04 -10.25
CA VAL A 97 16.23 12.03 -11.40
C VAL A 97 16.58 13.09 -12.47
N PRO A 98 16.93 14.35 -12.14
CA PRO A 98 17.37 15.33 -13.13
C PRO A 98 18.61 14.91 -13.94
N GLU A 99 19.56 14.19 -13.34
CA GLU A 99 20.75 13.68 -14.04
C GLU A 99 20.35 12.63 -15.09
N ILE A 100 19.44 11.73 -14.72
CA ILE A 100 18.88 10.73 -15.63
C ILE A 100 18.14 11.39 -16.81
N ILE A 101 17.42 12.50 -16.58
CA ILE A 101 16.78 13.27 -17.66
C ILE A 101 17.81 13.92 -18.59
N GLN A 102 18.91 14.44 -18.05
CA GLN A 102 19.98 15.00 -18.87
C GLN A 102 20.63 13.93 -19.74
N GLU A 103 20.91 12.74 -19.17
CA GLU A 103 21.43 11.60 -19.91
C GLU A 103 20.46 11.15 -21.01
N MET A 104 19.17 11.02 -20.69
CA MET A 104 18.11 10.65 -21.62
C MET A 104 18.06 11.61 -22.83
N LYS A 105 18.12 12.93 -22.58
CA LYS A 105 18.15 13.95 -23.64
C LYS A 105 19.45 13.91 -24.45
N ALA A 106 20.60 13.71 -23.81
CA ALA A 106 21.90 13.60 -24.48
C ALA A 106 21.95 12.38 -25.43
N ASN A 107 21.27 11.29 -25.06
CA ASN A 107 21.11 10.09 -25.88
C ASN A 107 19.98 10.19 -26.91
N ASN A 108 19.41 11.38 -27.14
CA ASN A 108 18.31 11.64 -28.07
C ASN A 108 17.05 10.80 -27.79
N VAL A 109 16.84 10.39 -26.54
CA VAL A 109 15.62 9.70 -26.12
C VAL A 109 14.62 10.74 -25.66
N MET A 110 13.43 10.73 -26.26
CA MET A 110 12.39 11.72 -25.98
C MET A 110 11.65 11.41 -24.67
N PRO A 111 11.55 12.38 -23.73
CA PRO A 111 10.66 12.27 -22.58
C PRO A 111 9.22 12.03 -23.01
N ASP A 112 8.52 11.12 -22.32
CA ASP A 112 7.08 10.91 -22.50
C ASP A 112 6.27 11.51 -21.34
N SER A 113 4.93 11.38 -21.39
CA SER A 113 4.04 11.90 -20.33
C SER A 113 4.40 11.32 -18.95
N TYR A 114 4.81 10.05 -18.91
CA TYR A 114 5.22 9.40 -17.68
C TYR A 114 6.55 9.94 -17.17
N THR A 115 7.53 10.17 -18.05
CA THR A 115 8.81 10.81 -17.73
C THR A 115 8.58 12.15 -17.03
N TYR A 116 7.77 13.03 -17.62
CA TYR A 116 7.46 14.33 -17.03
C TYR A 116 6.76 14.20 -15.67
N ASN A 117 5.84 13.25 -15.52
CA ASN A 117 5.14 13.01 -14.26
C ASN A 117 6.09 12.55 -13.14
N VAL A 118 6.98 11.61 -13.42
CA VAL A 118 7.98 11.14 -12.43
C VAL A 118 8.98 12.24 -12.10
N TRP A 119 9.42 13.02 -13.10
CA TRP A 119 10.32 14.15 -12.87
C TRP A 119 9.70 15.20 -11.94
N MET A 120 8.43 15.58 -12.18
CA MET A 120 7.70 16.48 -11.28
C MET A 120 7.56 15.91 -9.87
N ARG A 121 7.28 14.61 -9.71
CA ARG A 121 7.20 13.98 -8.38
C ARG A 121 8.55 13.97 -7.65
N ALA A 122 9.64 13.73 -8.37
CA ALA A 122 10.98 13.74 -7.80
C ALA A 122 11.36 15.14 -7.29
N LEU A 123 11.08 16.18 -8.08
CA LEU A 123 11.29 17.58 -7.66
C LEU A 123 10.41 17.95 -6.46
N ALA A 124 9.15 17.51 -6.45
CA ALA A 124 8.25 17.72 -5.32
C ALA A 124 8.75 17.04 -4.03
N ALA A 125 9.36 15.85 -4.13
CA ALA A 125 9.91 15.14 -2.98
C ALA A 125 11.09 15.89 -2.31
N VAL A 126 11.83 16.70 -3.06
CA VAL A 126 12.88 17.60 -2.54
C VAL A 126 12.37 19.03 -2.28
N ASN A 127 11.04 19.22 -2.27
CA ASN A 127 10.37 20.51 -2.10
C ASN A 127 10.71 21.60 -3.16
N ASP A 128 11.21 21.23 -4.35
CA ASP A 128 11.44 22.17 -5.46
C ASP A 128 10.17 22.38 -6.30
N ILE A 129 9.19 23.09 -5.75
CA ILE A 129 7.95 23.44 -6.45
C ILE A 129 8.21 24.34 -7.67
N SER A 130 9.23 25.20 -7.60
CA SER A 130 9.63 26.03 -8.73
C SER A 130 10.12 25.17 -9.90
N GLY A 131 10.85 24.08 -9.60
CA GLY A 131 11.25 23.07 -10.57
C GLY A 131 10.08 22.35 -11.20
N VAL A 132 9.08 21.96 -10.41
CA VAL A 132 7.84 21.35 -10.93
C VAL A 132 7.18 22.26 -11.98
N GLU A 133 7.10 23.56 -11.71
CA GLU A 133 6.54 24.54 -12.64
C GLU A 133 7.38 24.70 -13.91
N ARG A 134 8.71 24.71 -13.78
CA ARG A 134 9.62 24.72 -14.95
C ARG A 134 9.42 23.50 -15.83
N VAL A 135 9.27 22.31 -15.24
CA VAL A 135 9.04 21.06 -15.97
C VAL A 135 7.69 21.08 -16.69
N MET A 136 6.63 21.60 -16.05
CA MET A 136 5.32 21.75 -16.68
C MET A 136 5.37 22.71 -17.87
N GLU A 137 6.09 23.83 -17.76
CA GLU A 137 6.28 24.76 -18.87
C GLU A 137 7.15 24.16 -19.98
N GLU A 138 8.16 23.35 -19.65
CA GLU A 138 8.94 22.60 -20.62
C GLU A 138 8.06 21.63 -21.43
N MET A 139 7.21 20.85 -20.75
CA MET A 139 6.27 19.93 -21.40
C MET A 139 5.33 20.67 -22.36
N LYS A 140 4.82 21.84 -21.97
CA LYS A 140 3.96 22.67 -22.84
C LYS A 140 4.73 23.21 -24.06
N ARG A 141 6.01 23.60 -23.89
CA ARG A 141 6.85 24.14 -24.96
C ARG A 141 7.28 23.09 -25.97
N ASP A 142 7.57 21.87 -25.53
CA ASP A 142 7.94 20.78 -26.43
C ASP A 142 6.78 20.46 -27.39
N GLY A 143 5.53 20.54 -26.92
CA GLY A 143 4.32 20.42 -27.74
C GLY A 143 4.08 19.04 -28.37
N ARG A 144 5.08 18.15 -28.30
CA ARG A 144 5.05 16.75 -28.76
C ARG A 144 4.32 15.84 -27.78
N VAL A 145 4.29 16.20 -26.49
CA VAL A 145 3.59 15.46 -25.44
C VAL A 145 2.41 16.28 -24.93
N ALA A 146 1.20 15.81 -25.19
CA ALA A 146 0.00 16.46 -24.69
C ALA A 146 -0.17 16.19 -23.19
N ALA A 147 -0.27 17.25 -22.38
CA ALA A 147 -0.66 17.13 -20.98
C ALA A 147 -2.07 16.55 -20.89
N ASP A 148 -2.18 15.36 -20.30
CA ASP A 148 -3.43 14.65 -20.11
C ASP A 148 -3.97 14.87 -18.68
N TRP A 149 -5.08 14.23 -18.36
CA TRP A 149 -5.66 14.32 -17.02
C TRP A 149 -4.71 13.77 -15.94
N THR A 150 -3.83 12.83 -16.26
CA THR A 150 -2.87 12.27 -15.31
C THR A 150 -1.80 13.30 -14.93
N THR A 151 -1.32 14.09 -15.89
CA THR A 151 -0.39 15.20 -15.66
C THR A 151 -0.96 16.22 -14.68
N TYR A 152 -2.20 16.68 -14.93
CA TYR A 152 -2.86 17.64 -14.04
C TYR A 152 -3.25 17.02 -12.69
N SER A 153 -3.57 15.72 -12.63
CA SER A 153 -3.82 15.04 -11.35
C SER A 153 -2.55 14.96 -10.49
N ASN A 154 -1.40 14.72 -11.11
CA ASN A 154 -0.11 14.69 -10.44
C ASN A 154 0.26 16.09 -9.93
N LEU A 155 0.10 17.12 -10.77
CA LEU A 155 0.35 18.51 -10.41
C LEU A 155 -0.55 18.98 -9.25
N ALA A 156 -1.85 18.66 -9.31
CA ALA A 156 -2.77 18.95 -8.22
C ALA A 156 -2.39 18.24 -6.93
N SER A 157 -1.99 16.96 -6.97
CA SER A 157 -1.49 16.25 -5.78
C SER A 157 -0.28 16.97 -5.17
N ILE A 158 0.72 17.30 -6.00
CA ILE A 158 1.94 18.00 -5.56
C ILE A 158 1.59 19.33 -4.88
N TYR A 159 0.69 20.12 -5.47
CA TYR A 159 0.28 21.40 -4.88
C TYR A 159 -0.50 21.23 -3.58
N VAL A 160 -1.37 20.22 -3.47
CA VAL A 160 -2.06 19.91 -2.21
C VAL A 160 -1.06 19.49 -1.13
N ASP A 161 -0.10 18.63 -1.47
CA ASP A 161 0.96 18.18 -0.55
C ASP A 161 1.82 19.35 -0.04
N ALA A 162 2.09 20.33 -0.91
CA ALA A 162 2.86 21.53 -0.58
C ALA A 162 2.02 22.70 -0.03
N GLY A 163 0.70 22.53 0.16
CA GLY A 163 -0.19 23.54 0.73
C GLY A 163 -0.61 24.68 -0.22
N TYR A 164 -0.30 24.60 -1.51
CA TYR A 164 -0.68 25.59 -2.53
C TYR A 164 -2.10 25.33 -3.07
N PHE A 165 -3.12 25.47 -2.22
CA PHE A 165 -4.50 25.07 -2.55
C PHE A 165 -5.09 25.79 -3.77
N GLU A 166 -4.80 27.08 -3.98
CA GLU A 166 -5.28 27.82 -5.17
C GLU A 166 -4.71 27.25 -6.48
N LYS A 167 -3.42 26.90 -6.48
CA LYS A 167 -2.77 26.25 -7.63
C LYS A 167 -3.29 24.83 -7.84
N ALA A 168 -3.59 24.11 -6.75
CA ALA A 168 -4.24 22.81 -6.84
C ALA A 168 -5.62 22.91 -7.51
N GLU A 169 -6.45 23.89 -7.13
CA GLU A 169 -7.77 24.07 -7.73
C GLU A 169 -7.71 24.43 -9.22
N THR A 170 -6.74 25.25 -9.64
CA THR A 170 -6.56 25.54 -11.08
C THR A 170 -6.16 24.28 -11.85
N ALA A 171 -5.24 23.48 -11.31
CA ALA A 171 -4.87 22.19 -11.89
C ALA A 171 -6.06 21.21 -11.94
N LEU A 172 -6.93 21.18 -10.93
CA LEU A 172 -8.13 20.33 -10.92
C LEU A 172 -9.17 20.75 -11.96
N LYS A 173 -9.34 22.06 -12.18
CA LYS A 173 -10.21 22.57 -13.26
C LYS A 173 -9.66 22.20 -14.64
N GLU A 174 -8.34 22.23 -14.83
CA GLU A 174 -7.72 21.74 -16.06
C GLU A 174 -7.87 20.22 -16.23
N LEU A 175 -7.72 19.43 -15.16
CA LEU A 175 -8.00 17.99 -15.17
C LEU A 175 -9.42 17.71 -15.65
N GLU A 176 -10.42 18.43 -15.11
CA GLU A 176 -11.82 18.29 -15.53
C GLU A 176 -12.02 18.58 -17.03
N LYS A 177 -11.41 19.65 -17.55
CA LYS A 177 -11.44 19.97 -18.99
C LYS A 177 -10.81 18.87 -19.85
N ARG A 178 -9.73 18.26 -19.37
CA ARG A 178 -9.01 17.18 -20.09
C ARG A 178 -9.70 15.82 -19.98
N ASN A 179 -10.65 15.65 -19.06
CA ASN A 179 -11.44 14.43 -18.90
C ASN A 179 -12.59 14.31 -19.93
N ALA A 180 -12.33 14.62 -21.20
CA ALA A 180 -13.34 14.62 -22.27
C ALA A 180 -13.97 13.23 -22.49
N ASN A 181 -13.20 12.17 -22.29
CA ASN A 181 -13.65 10.79 -22.45
C ASN A 181 -14.42 10.24 -21.24
N LYS A 182 -14.66 11.08 -20.21
CA LYS A 182 -15.32 10.69 -18.96
C LYS A 182 -14.66 9.46 -18.34
N ASP A 183 -13.34 9.47 -18.16
CA ASP A 183 -12.62 8.41 -17.47
C ASP A 183 -13.05 8.37 -15.99
N LEU A 184 -13.40 7.17 -15.51
CA LEU A 184 -13.79 6.93 -14.13
C LEU A 184 -12.66 7.26 -13.15
N SER A 185 -11.41 6.99 -13.54
CA SER A 185 -10.21 7.23 -12.74
C SER A 185 -10.03 8.73 -12.51
N ALA A 186 -10.18 9.54 -13.57
CA ALA A 186 -10.11 10.99 -13.47
C ALA A 186 -11.13 11.56 -12.47
N PHE A 187 -12.37 11.03 -12.46
CA PHE A 187 -13.36 11.42 -11.45
C PHE A 187 -12.97 11.02 -10.02
N GLN A 188 -12.38 9.83 -9.82
CA GLN A 188 -11.89 9.41 -8.50
C GLN A 188 -10.78 10.32 -7.99
N PHE A 189 -9.84 10.71 -8.86
CA PHE A 189 -8.79 11.67 -8.52
C PHE A 189 -9.36 13.05 -8.21
N LEU A 190 -10.32 13.56 -9.00
CA LEU A 190 -10.99 14.83 -8.73
C LEU A 190 -11.68 14.83 -7.34
N ILE A 191 -12.49 13.82 -7.03
CA ILE A 191 -13.17 13.71 -5.72
C ILE A 191 -12.16 13.65 -4.59
N THR A 192 -11.12 12.84 -4.73
CA THR A 192 -10.06 12.70 -3.71
C THR A 192 -9.34 14.03 -3.49
N LEU A 193 -8.93 14.71 -4.57
CA LEU A 193 -8.10 15.91 -4.48
C LEU A 193 -8.91 17.13 -4.02
N TYR A 194 -10.14 17.34 -4.51
CA TYR A 194 -11.03 18.36 -3.92
C TYR A 194 -11.37 18.05 -2.47
N GLY A 195 -11.47 16.77 -2.10
CA GLY A 195 -11.58 16.35 -0.71
C GLY A 195 -10.40 16.80 0.14
N ARG A 196 -9.18 16.70 -0.38
CA ARG A 196 -7.97 17.13 0.32
C ARG A 196 -7.79 18.65 0.39
N THR A 197 -8.40 19.41 -0.52
CA THR A 197 -8.44 20.89 -0.43
C THR A 197 -9.49 21.39 0.57
N GLY A 198 -10.33 20.51 1.13
CA GLY A 198 -11.41 20.91 2.03
C GLY A 198 -12.68 21.41 1.31
N ASN A 199 -12.70 21.38 -0.03
CA ASN A 199 -13.78 21.97 -0.81
C ASN A 199 -14.95 20.99 -1.00
N LEU A 200 -15.77 20.86 0.05
CA LEU A 200 -16.93 19.96 0.08
C LEU A 200 -17.95 20.24 -1.05
N LEU A 201 -18.10 21.50 -1.45
CA LEU A 201 -19.01 21.91 -2.52
C LEU A 201 -18.57 21.32 -3.87
N GLU A 202 -17.29 21.43 -4.19
CA GLU A 202 -16.73 20.84 -5.41
C GLU A 202 -16.78 19.31 -5.38
N VAL A 203 -16.54 18.68 -4.22
CA VAL A 203 -16.71 17.23 -4.05
C VAL A 203 -18.11 16.79 -4.45
N TYR A 204 -19.16 17.46 -3.95
CA TYR A 204 -20.54 17.14 -4.33
C TYR A 204 -20.86 17.44 -5.80
N ARG A 205 -20.30 18.52 -6.37
CA ARG A 205 -20.48 18.86 -7.78
C ARG A 205 -19.91 17.77 -8.69
N ILE A 206 -18.67 17.36 -8.42
CA ILE A 206 -18.01 16.28 -9.17
C ILE A 206 -18.73 14.95 -8.96
N TRP A 207 -19.20 14.65 -7.75
CA TRP A 207 -20.00 13.44 -7.50
C TRP A 207 -21.27 13.40 -8.36
N ARG A 208 -22.00 14.52 -8.47
CA ARG A 208 -23.17 14.62 -9.35
C ARG A 208 -22.78 14.41 -10.82
N SER A 209 -21.68 15.01 -11.26
CA SER A 209 -21.16 14.83 -12.63
C SER A 209 -20.81 13.36 -12.92
N LEU A 210 -20.14 12.68 -11.98
CA LEU A 210 -19.83 11.25 -12.06
C LEU A 210 -21.11 10.43 -12.17
N ARG A 211 -22.11 10.69 -11.33
CA ARG A 211 -23.41 9.99 -11.35
C ARG A 211 -24.15 10.15 -12.68
N LEU A 212 -24.06 11.33 -13.31
CA LEU A 212 -24.64 11.59 -14.63
C LEU A 212 -23.90 10.87 -15.76
N ALA A 213 -22.57 10.81 -15.68
CA ALA A 213 -21.74 10.08 -16.63
C ALA A 213 -21.91 8.55 -16.50
N PHE A 214 -22.10 8.06 -15.27
CA PHE A 214 -22.17 6.64 -14.93
C PHE A 214 -23.42 6.33 -14.09
N PRO A 215 -24.58 6.11 -14.72
CA PRO A 215 -25.83 5.80 -14.02
C PRO A 215 -25.71 4.58 -13.10
N LYS A 216 -25.01 3.54 -13.56
CA LYS A 216 -24.58 2.38 -12.75
C LYS A 216 -23.20 2.67 -12.16
N THR A 217 -23.18 3.38 -11.04
CA THR A 217 -21.95 3.78 -10.35
C THR A 217 -21.29 2.59 -9.66
N ALA A 218 -19.99 2.40 -9.88
CA ALA A 218 -19.23 1.28 -9.33
C ALA A 218 -19.03 1.41 -7.81
N ASN A 219 -18.88 0.26 -7.11
CA ASN A 219 -18.60 0.21 -5.67
C ASN A 219 -17.36 1.04 -5.29
N ILE A 220 -16.33 1.04 -6.14
CA ILE A 220 -15.11 1.81 -5.91
C ILE A 220 -15.35 3.33 -5.89
N SER A 221 -16.33 3.84 -6.64
CA SER A 221 -16.68 5.26 -6.65
C SER A 221 -17.40 5.65 -5.35
N TYR A 222 -18.31 4.81 -4.85
CA TYR A 222 -18.93 5.03 -3.55
C TYR A 222 -17.93 4.93 -2.40
N LEU A 223 -17.02 3.94 -2.46
CA LEU A 223 -15.92 3.81 -1.51
C LEU A 223 -15.11 5.11 -1.44
N ASN A 224 -14.71 5.64 -2.59
CA ASN A 224 -13.95 6.89 -2.69
C ASN A 224 -14.73 8.08 -2.11
N MET A 225 -15.99 8.27 -2.54
CA MET A 225 -16.84 9.38 -2.09
C MET A 225 -17.07 9.34 -0.57
N ILE A 226 -17.47 8.20 -0.03
CA ILE A 226 -17.75 8.04 1.41
C ILE A 226 -16.47 8.27 2.22
N GLN A 227 -15.32 7.77 1.74
CA GLN A 227 -14.04 8.00 2.42
C GLN A 227 -13.67 9.49 2.47
N VAL A 228 -13.90 10.23 1.38
CA VAL A 228 -13.66 11.68 1.34
C VAL A 228 -14.61 12.42 2.29
N LEU A 229 -15.91 12.11 2.28
CA LEU A 229 -16.89 12.75 3.17
C LEU A 229 -16.58 12.50 4.64
N VAL A 230 -16.18 11.27 5.01
CA VAL A 230 -15.74 10.94 6.37
C VAL A 230 -14.49 11.75 6.76
N ASN A 231 -13.52 11.91 5.85
CA ASN A 231 -12.33 12.70 6.10
C ASN A 231 -12.66 14.20 6.28
N LEU A 232 -13.66 14.70 5.55
CA LEU A 232 -14.20 16.07 5.67
C LEU A 232 -15.17 16.26 6.84
N LYS A 233 -15.41 15.22 7.67
CA LYS A 233 -16.35 15.24 8.80
C LYS A 233 -17.81 15.44 8.42
N ASP A 234 -18.18 15.22 7.16
CA ASP A 234 -19.58 15.21 6.70
C ASP A 234 -20.17 13.80 6.84
N VAL A 235 -20.36 13.36 8.08
CA VAL A 235 -20.97 12.06 8.40
C VAL A 235 -22.39 11.92 7.85
N PRO A 236 -23.29 12.94 7.94
CA PRO A 236 -24.63 12.84 7.37
C PRO A 236 -24.62 12.62 5.85
N GLY A 237 -23.72 13.30 5.13
CA GLY A 237 -23.47 13.09 3.72
C GLY A 237 -22.99 11.67 3.41
N ALA A 238 -22.02 11.19 4.18
CA ALA A 238 -21.46 9.85 4.04
C ALA A 238 -22.54 8.77 4.27
N GLU A 239 -23.37 8.91 5.31
CA GLU A 239 -24.51 8.03 5.57
C GLU A 239 -25.54 8.04 4.43
N LYS A 240 -25.81 9.21 3.85
CA LYS A 240 -26.73 9.32 2.70
C LYS A 240 -26.18 8.56 1.49
N CYS A 241 -24.92 8.79 1.12
CA CYS A 241 -24.27 8.08 0.02
C CYS A 241 -24.23 6.56 0.27
N PHE A 242 -24.03 6.14 1.52
CA PHE A 242 -24.05 4.73 1.88
C PHE A 242 -25.44 4.10 1.73
N ARG A 243 -26.51 4.78 2.18
CA ARG A 243 -27.89 4.28 2.00
C ARG A 243 -28.26 4.15 0.53
N GLU A 244 -27.87 5.13 -0.29
CA GLU A 244 -28.04 5.07 -1.74
C GLU A 244 -27.32 3.86 -2.33
N TRP A 245 -26.06 3.65 -1.98
CA TRP A 245 -25.28 2.49 -2.38
C TRP A 245 -25.92 1.17 -1.93
N GLU A 246 -26.30 1.05 -0.66
CA GLU A 246 -26.88 -0.16 -0.06
C GLU A 246 -28.21 -0.55 -0.73
N SER A 247 -29.00 0.43 -1.17
CA SER A 247 -30.25 0.19 -1.88
C SER A 247 -30.06 -0.30 -3.32
N GLY A 248 -28.95 0.08 -3.96
CA GLY A 248 -28.69 -0.16 -5.38
C GLY A 248 -27.57 -1.17 -5.68
N CYS A 249 -26.86 -1.66 -4.67
CA CYS A 249 -25.71 -2.55 -4.89
C CYS A 249 -26.15 -3.95 -5.33
N SER A 250 -25.58 -4.44 -6.43
CA SER A 250 -25.72 -5.82 -6.86
C SER A 250 -24.79 -6.76 -6.10
N THR A 251 -23.61 -6.28 -5.70
CA THR A 251 -22.66 -7.00 -4.84
C THR A 251 -22.32 -6.15 -3.64
N TYR A 252 -22.52 -6.70 -2.44
CA TYR A 252 -22.23 -6.01 -1.19
C TYR A 252 -20.72 -6.05 -0.91
N ASP A 253 -20.04 -4.96 -1.22
CA ASP A 253 -18.62 -4.76 -0.95
C ASP A 253 -18.41 -4.29 0.50
N ILE A 254 -17.89 -5.19 1.35
CA ILE A 254 -17.61 -4.93 2.76
C ILE A 254 -16.71 -3.70 2.97
N ARG A 255 -15.85 -3.36 2.00
CA ARG A 255 -14.94 -2.20 2.11
C ARG A 255 -15.72 -0.89 2.23
N VAL A 256 -16.87 -0.77 1.56
CA VAL A 256 -17.71 0.43 1.61
C VAL A 256 -18.30 0.61 3.01
N ALA A 257 -18.80 -0.47 3.61
CA ALA A 257 -19.29 -0.47 4.99
C ALA A 257 -18.17 -0.18 6.00
N ASN A 258 -16.97 -0.74 5.80
CA ASN A 258 -15.83 -0.53 6.69
C ASN A 258 -15.41 0.93 6.83
N VAL A 259 -15.61 1.76 5.79
CA VAL A 259 -15.34 3.20 5.88
C VAL A 259 -16.24 3.86 6.93
N LEU A 260 -17.55 3.59 6.90
CA LEU A 260 -18.48 4.11 7.91
C LEU A 260 -18.30 3.46 9.28
N ILE A 261 -18.05 2.14 9.34
CA ILE A 261 -17.73 1.46 10.60
C ILE A 261 -16.51 2.11 11.26
N SER A 262 -15.46 2.42 10.48
CA SER A 262 -14.28 3.13 10.98
C SER A 262 -14.60 4.54 11.44
N ALA A 263 -15.48 5.26 10.74
CA ALA A 263 -15.93 6.59 11.15
C ALA A 263 -16.67 6.53 12.50
N TYR A 264 -17.66 5.66 12.63
CA TYR A 264 -18.42 5.49 13.87
C TYR A 264 -17.55 5.05 15.04
N ALA A 265 -16.63 4.11 14.82
CA ALA A 265 -15.68 3.68 15.84
C ALA A 265 -14.81 4.86 16.32
N LYS A 266 -14.29 5.69 15.40
CA LYS A 266 -13.49 6.88 15.77
C LYS A 266 -14.29 7.92 16.54
N GLU A 267 -15.60 7.98 16.36
CA GLU A 267 -16.51 8.93 17.04
C GLU A 267 -17.13 8.35 18.33
N GLY A 268 -16.76 7.14 18.75
CA GLY A 268 -17.33 6.51 19.95
C GLY A 268 -18.71 5.88 19.75
N MET A 269 -19.24 5.85 18.53
CA MET A 269 -20.58 5.35 18.21
C MET A 269 -20.58 3.84 17.95
N LEU A 270 -20.15 3.04 18.94
CA LEU A 270 -20.00 1.59 18.78
C LEU A 270 -21.31 0.88 18.38
N ASP A 271 -22.44 1.30 18.92
CA ASP A 271 -23.74 0.68 18.61
C ASP A 271 -24.04 0.73 17.11
N LYS A 272 -23.79 1.88 16.48
CA LYS A 272 -23.96 2.04 15.02
C LYS A 272 -22.94 1.21 14.24
N ALA A 273 -21.70 1.12 14.72
CA ALA A 273 -20.65 0.32 14.09
C ALA A 273 -20.99 -1.17 14.10
N GLU A 274 -21.43 -1.69 15.25
CA GLU A 274 -21.88 -3.06 15.45
C GLU A 274 -23.14 -3.38 14.62
N GLU A 275 -24.13 -2.48 14.64
CA GLU A 275 -25.34 -2.64 13.82
C GLU A 275 -25.00 -2.74 12.33
N LEU A 276 -24.06 -1.91 11.86
CA LEU A 276 -23.65 -1.90 10.46
C LEU A 276 -22.86 -3.16 10.06
N LYS A 277 -21.99 -3.67 10.95
CA LYS A 277 -21.32 -4.96 10.78
C LYS A 277 -22.34 -6.10 10.66
N GLU A 278 -23.34 -6.13 11.53
CA GLU A 278 -24.39 -7.15 11.52
C GLU A 278 -25.34 -7.03 10.33
N ARG A 279 -25.63 -5.81 9.88
CA ARG A 279 -26.36 -5.54 8.65
C ARG A 279 -25.60 -6.06 7.42
N ALA A 280 -24.29 -5.82 7.34
CA ALA A 280 -23.44 -6.36 6.29
C ALA A 280 -23.47 -7.89 6.25
N ARG A 281 -23.42 -8.54 7.42
CA ARG A 281 -23.53 -10.00 7.56
C ARG A 281 -24.86 -10.53 7.02
N ARG A 282 -25.98 -9.88 7.36
CA ARG A 282 -27.33 -10.26 6.86
C ARG A 282 -27.48 -10.12 5.35
N ARG A 283 -26.73 -9.21 4.72
CA ARG A 283 -26.67 -9.03 3.26
C ARG A 283 -25.70 -9.98 2.56
N GLY A 284 -25.08 -10.92 3.28
CA GLY A 284 -24.18 -11.93 2.73
C GLY A 284 -22.72 -11.51 2.62
N ALA A 285 -22.36 -10.31 3.08
CA ALA A 285 -20.96 -9.90 3.15
C ALA A 285 -20.31 -10.41 4.45
N LYS A 286 -19.12 -11.00 4.32
CA LYS A 286 -18.36 -11.47 5.47
C LYS A 286 -17.42 -10.35 5.96
N PRO A 287 -17.39 -10.04 7.26
CA PRO A 287 -16.35 -9.20 7.84
C PRO A 287 -14.96 -9.72 7.47
N ASN A 288 -14.13 -8.85 6.88
CA ASN A 288 -12.75 -9.17 6.53
C ASN A 288 -11.80 -8.81 7.68
N ALA A 289 -10.52 -9.17 7.59
CA ALA A 289 -9.52 -8.82 8.61
C ALA A 289 -9.50 -7.32 8.95
N LYS A 290 -9.66 -6.44 7.95
CA LYS A 290 -9.71 -4.98 8.19
C LYS A 290 -10.93 -4.55 9.01
N THR A 291 -12.05 -5.27 8.90
CA THR A 291 -13.25 -5.02 9.72
C THR A 291 -12.91 -5.27 11.19
N TRP A 292 -12.32 -6.42 11.48
CA TRP A 292 -11.90 -6.79 12.84
C TRP A 292 -10.80 -5.89 13.39
N GLU A 293 -9.88 -5.43 12.54
CA GLU A 293 -8.84 -4.46 12.89
C GLU A 293 -9.44 -3.11 13.35
N ILE A 294 -10.52 -2.64 12.71
CA ILE A 294 -11.22 -1.41 13.14
C ILE A 294 -11.80 -1.56 14.55
N PHE A 295 -12.44 -2.70 14.85
CA PHE A 295 -12.99 -2.95 16.19
C PHE A 295 -11.88 -3.19 17.22
N LEU A 296 -10.80 -3.87 16.83
CA LEU A 296 -9.60 -4.04 17.65
C LEU A 296 -9.03 -2.68 18.08
N ASP A 297 -8.80 -1.78 17.14
CA ASP A 297 -8.29 -0.43 17.43
C ASP A 297 -9.22 0.36 18.36
N TYR A 298 -10.54 0.16 18.23
CA TYR A 298 -11.53 0.79 19.11
C TYR A 298 -11.46 0.24 20.54
N TYR A 299 -11.52 -1.08 20.71
CA TYR A 299 -11.51 -1.70 22.04
C TYR A 299 -10.17 -1.51 22.76
N LEU A 300 -9.06 -1.44 22.02
CA LEU A 300 -7.76 -1.08 22.59
C LEU A 300 -7.75 0.33 23.19
N LYS A 301 -8.40 1.30 22.53
CA LYS A 301 -8.49 2.68 23.03
C LYS A 301 -9.38 2.84 24.26
N ASN A 302 -10.37 1.96 24.41
CA ASN A 302 -11.30 1.97 25.54
C ASN A 302 -10.92 0.97 26.66
N GLU A 303 -9.75 0.35 26.57
CA GLU A 303 -9.23 -0.62 27.54
C GLU A 303 -10.07 -1.91 27.69
N ASP A 304 -10.92 -2.22 26.71
CA ASP A 304 -11.73 -3.46 26.65
C ASP A 304 -10.92 -4.64 26.06
N ILE A 305 -9.87 -5.05 26.76
CA ILE A 305 -8.84 -5.94 26.20
C ILE A 305 -9.35 -7.34 25.85
N LYS A 306 -10.31 -7.90 26.60
CA LYS A 306 -10.89 -9.22 26.28
C LYS A 306 -11.52 -9.24 24.88
N VAL A 307 -12.31 -8.21 24.56
CA VAL A 307 -12.98 -8.09 23.26
C VAL A 307 -11.97 -7.73 22.16
N ALA A 308 -10.94 -6.95 22.50
CA ALA A 308 -9.83 -6.66 21.60
C ALA A 308 -9.11 -7.95 21.16
N VAL A 309 -8.77 -8.84 22.10
CA VAL A 309 -8.12 -10.13 21.82
C VAL A 309 -9.00 -11.04 20.96
N ASP A 310 -10.30 -11.08 21.21
CA ASP A 310 -11.26 -11.81 20.37
C ASP A 310 -11.30 -11.25 18.94
N CYS A 311 -11.26 -9.93 18.78
CA CYS A 311 -11.19 -9.30 17.46
C CYS A 311 -9.87 -9.62 16.75
N LEU A 312 -8.75 -9.63 17.48
CA LEU A 312 -7.44 -10.03 16.95
C LEU A 312 -7.45 -11.49 16.47
N ALA A 313 -8.00 -12.41 17.27
CA ALA A 313 -8.13 -13.81 16.89
C ALA A 313 -8.98 -14.00 15.61
N LYS A 314 -10.07 -13.23 15.50
CA LYS A 314 -10.91 -13.22 14.29
C LYS A 314 -10.21 -12.60 13.09
N ALA A 315 -9.39 -11.56 13.27
CA ALA A 315 -8.61 -10.95 12.20
C ALA A 315 -7.56 -11.93 11.64
N VAL A 316 -6.82 -12.62 12.53
CA VAL A 316 -5.82 -13.63 12.17
C VAL A 316 -6.45 -14.81 11.43
N SER A 317 -7.56 -15.35 11.96
CA SER A 317 -8.25 -16.49 11.33
C SER A 317 -8.92 -16.17 10.00
N THR A 318 -9.38 -14.93 9.81
CA THR A 318 -9.98 -14.50 8.54
C THR A 318 -8.94 -14.32 7.43
N GLY A 319 -7.73 -13.88 7.80
CA GLY A 319 -6.65 -13.61 6.84
C GLY A 319 -6.96 -12.44 5.88
N ARG A 320 -6.07 -12.24 4.91
CA ARG A 320 -6.26 -11.25 3.84
C ARG A 320 -7.06 -11.86 2.69
N GLY A 321 -7.83 -11.03 1.99
CA GLY A 321 -8.64 -11.47 0.85
C GLY A 321 -7.87 -12.04 -0.35
N ASN A 322 -6.54 -11.95 -0.35
CA ASN A 322 -5.65 -12.53 -1.36
C ASN A 322 -5.02 -13.87 -0.92
N GLY A 323 -5.49 -14.47 0.18
CA GLY A 323 -4.99 -15.75 0.69
C GLY A 323 -3.74 -15.63 1.57
N GLN A 324 -3.18 -14.43 1.76
CA GLN A 324 -2.09 -14.21 2.71
C GLN A 324 -2.61 -14.17 4.15
N LYS A 325 -1.77 -14.58 5.12
CA LYS A 325 -2.05 -14.39 6.54
C LYS A 325 -2.16 -12.90 6.86
N TRP A 326 -3.08 -12.52 7.75
CA TRP A 326 -3.09 -11.19 8.34
C TRP A 326 -2.21 -11.22 9.58
N VAL A 327 -1.26 -10.29 9.65
CA VAL A 327 -0.29 -10.18 10.75
C VAL A 327 -0.59 -8.88 11.50
N PRO A 328 -0.79 -8.91 12.82
CA PRO A 328 -0.98 -7.71 13.62
C PRO A 328 0.29 -6.86 13.62
N SER A 329 0.14 -5.53 13.72
CA SER A 329 1.31 -4.65 13.80
C SER A 329 2.05 -4.84 15.14
N PRO A 330 3.39 -4.65 15.18
CA PRO A 330 4.15 -4.74 16.42
C PRO A 330 3.63 -3.81 17.52
N VAL A 331 3.09 -2.65 17.14
CA VAL A 331 2.50 -1.65 18.06
C VAL A 331 1.27 -2.22 18.77
N ILE A 332 0.39 -2.92 18.05
CA ILE A 332 -0.81 -3.56 18.63
C ILE A 332 -0.39 -4.66 19.62
N VAL A 333 0.57 -5.50 19.22
CA VAL A 333 1.07 -6.60 20.05
C VAL A 333 1.71 -6.05 21.33
N GLY A 334 2.58 -5.05 21.21
CA GLY A 334 3.22 -4.40 22.36
C GLY A 334 2.22 -3.76 23.31
N SER A 335 1.17 -3.12 22.79
CA SER A 335 0.11 -2.51 23.61
C SER A 335 -0.68 -3.55 24.41
N LEU A 336 -1.03 -4.68 23.79
CA LEU A 336 -1.71 -5.79 24.48
C LEU A 336 -0.83 -6.44 25.54
N MET A 337 0.44 -6.70 25.22
CA MET A 337 1.40 -7.31 26.14
C MET A 337 1.66 -6.42 27.36
N ALA A 338 1.85 -5.11 27.14
CA ALA A 338 2.00 -4.14 28.23
C ALA A 338 0.77 -4.11 29.15
N HIS A 339 -0.44 -4.24 28.60
CA HIS A 339 -1.66 -4.31 29.41
C HIS A 339 -1.72 -5.60 30.25
N PHE A 340 -1.41 -6.75 29.67
CA PHE A 340 -1.37 -8.02 30.43
C PHE A 340 -0.33 -8.00 31.54
N GLU A 341 0.82 -7.37 31.30
CA GLU A 341 1.86 -7.16 32.32
C GLU A 341 1.34 -6.28 33.48
N GLN A 342 0.67 -5.16 33.18
CA GLN A 342 0.07 -4.27 34.18
C GLN A 342 -1.03 -4.95 34.99
N GLN A 343 -1.91 -5.72 34.33
CA GLN A 343 -3.01 -6.45 34.96
C GLN A 343 -2.55 -7.75 35.63
N LYS A 344 -1.27 -8.12 35.47
CA LYS A 344 -0.70 -9.37 36.00
C LYS A 344 -1.43 -10.61 35.46
N ASP A 345 -1.93 -10.54 34.23
CA ASP A 345 -2.70 -11.59 33.57
C ASP A 345 -1.80 -12.47 32.69
N VAL A 346 -1.27 -13.53 33.30
CA VAL A 346 -0.40 -14.50 32.62
C VAL A 346 -1.17 -15.34 31.59
N ASP A 347 -2.41 -15.73 31.88
CA ASP A 347 -3.18 -16.61 31.00
C ASP A 347 -3.62 -15.86 29.73
N GLY A 348 -3.94 -14.57 29.84
CA GLY A 348 -4.21 -13.68 28.69
C GLY A 348 -2.98 -13.50 27.79
N ALA A 349 -1.80 -13.29 28.37
CA ALA A 349 -0.54 -13.18 27.63
C ALA A 349 -0.18 -14.49 26.90
N GLU A 350 -0.35 -15.64 27.56
CA GLU A 350 -0.17 -16.96 26.94
C GLU A 350 -1.13 -17.20 25.78
N GLY A 351 -2.42 -16.88 25.99
CA GLY A 351 -3.45 -16.98 24.95
C GLY A 351 -3.14 -16.11 23.73
N LEU A 352 -2.60 -14.90 23.93
CA LEU A 352 -2.20 -14.02 22.85
C LEU A 352 -1.07 -14.63 22.01
N ILE A 353 -0.04 -15.21 22.64
CA ILE A 353 1.06 -15.85 21.91
C ILE A 353 0.56 -17.02 21.06
N GLU A 354 -0.36 -17.83 21.56
CA GLU A 354 -0.96 -18.92 20.78
C GLU A 354 -1.80 -18.42 19.59
N ILE A 355 -2.36 -17.22 19.67
CA ILE A 355 -2.99 -16.56 18.53
C ILE A 355 -1.92 -16.06 17.53
N LEU A 356 -0.85 -15.44 18.01
CA LEU A 356 0.23 -14.91 17.17
C LEU A 356 0.94 -16.01 16.38
N LYS A 357 1.17 -17.18 16.98
CA LYS A 357 1.74 -18.37 16.31
C LYS A 357 0.92 -18.86 15.11
N LYS A 358 -0.36 -18.52 15.02
CA LYS A 358 -1.18 -18.82 13.83
C LYS A 358 -0.94 -17.81 12.71
N ALA A 359 -0.51 -16.60 13.06
CA ALA A 359 -0.27 -15.51 12.12
C ALA A 359 1.17 -15.45 11.60
N VAL A 360 2.15 -15.69 12.48
CA VAL A 360 3.59 -15.62 12.19
C VAL A 360 4.27 -16.92 12.58
N ASP A 361 5.30 -17.28 11.82
CA ASP A 361 6.08 -18.49 12.08
C ASP A 361 7.07 -18.26 13.24
N ASP A 362 7.65 -17.04 13.33
CA ASP A 362 8.51 -16.60 14.43
C ASP A 362 7.86 -15.43 15.19
N VAL A 363 7.66 -15.59 16.49
CA VAL A 363 7.14 -14.53 17.38
C VAL A 363 8.30 -13.68 17.87
N ALA A 364 8.14 -12.35 17.85
CA ALA A 364 9.18 -11.41 18.21
C ALA A 364 9.67 -11.58 19.66
N VAL A 365 10.98 -11.40 19.89
CA VAL A 365 11.66 -11.61 21.18
C VAL A 365 11.03 -10.77 22.29
N GLU A 366 10.64 -9.53 21.97
CA GLU A 366 10.06 -8.56 22.91
C GLU A 366 8.74 -9.05 23.52
N VAL A 367 8.00 -9.90 22.77
CA VAL A 367 6.76 -10.52 23.25
C VAL A 367 7.08 -11.57 24.33
N PHE A 368 8.12 -12.37 24.12
CA PHE A 368 8.56 -13.35 25.11
C PHE A 368 9.16 -12.67 26.34
N GLU A 369 9.92 -11.59 26.18
CA GLU A 369 10.45 -10.82 27.30
C GLU A 369 9.34 -10.21 28.17
N SER A 370 8.29 -9.63 27.56
CA SER A 370 7.14 -9.12 28.31
C SER A 370 6.36 -10.25 29.00
N LEU A 371 6.25 -11.43 28.38
CA LEU A 371 5.69 -12.62 29.03
C LEU A 371 6.50 -13.01 30.28
N ILE A 372 7.83 -13.10 30.17
CA ILE A 372 8.72 -13.46 31.28
C ILE A 372 8.56 -12.45 32.41
N ARG A 373 8.54 -11.15 32.11
CA ARG A 373 8.27 -10.10 33.10
C ARG A 373 6.92 -10.29 33.78
N THR A 374 5.88 -10.62 33.04
CA THR A 374 4.53 -10.89 33.57
C THR A 374 4.53 -12.09 34.53
N TYR A 375 5.19 -13.19 34.17
CA TYR A 375 5.36 -14.36 35.06
C TYR A 375 6.14 -14.01 36.34
N ALA A 376 7.20 -13.20 36.22
CA ALA A 376 8.03 -12.77 37.36
C ALA A 376 7.22 -11.97 38.37
N VAL A 377 6.44 -11.00 37.88
CA VAL A 377 5.62 -10.09 38.71
C VAL A 377 4.53 -10.86 39.47
N VAL A 378 4.00 -11.93 38.88
CA VAL A 378 2.99 -12.79 39.52
C VAL A 378 3.62 -13.80 40.48
N GLY A 379 4.91 -14.10 40.33
CA GLY A 379 5.57 -15.20 41.04
C GLY A 379 5.08 -16.58 40.61
N ARG A 380 4.38 -16.67 39.46
CA ARG A 380 3.93 -17.94 38.89
C ARG A 380 5.14 -18.61 38.27
N LYS A 381 5.35 -19.88 38.60
CA LYS A 381 6.47 -20.64 38.06
C LYS A 381 6.07 -21.42 36.82
N SER A 382 6.99 -21.56 35.86
CA SER A 382 6.78 -22.33 34.63
C SER A 382 7.94 -23.29 34.39
N GLN A 383 7.61 -24.59 34.36
CA GLN A 383 8.57 -25.66 34.08
C GLN A 383 8.99 -25.71 32.59
N MET A 384 8.21 -25.10 31.70
CA MET A 384 8.38 -25.24 30.26
C MET A 384 8.98 -24.00 29.59
N MET A 385 9.15 -22.89 30.31
CA MET A 385 9.55 -21.60 29.70
C MET A 385 10.94 -21.67 29.03
N ARG A 386 11.97 -22.20 29.71
CA ARG A 386 13.31 -22.42 29.11
C ARG A 386 13.26 -23.33 27.88
N ARG A 387 12.45 -24.39 27.93
CA ARG A 387 12.29 -25.31 26.81
C ARG A 387 11.62 -24.63 25.63
N ARG A 388 10.63 -23.76 25.88
CA ARG A 388 9.94 -22.99 24.83
C ARG A 388 10.88 -22.01 24.15
N LEU A 389 11.64 -21.20 24.91
CA LEU A 389 12.62 -20.26 24.33
C LEU A 389 13.65 -20.97 23.45
N LYS A 390 14.11 -22.16 23.87
CA LYS A 390 15.01 -22.99 23.06
C LYS A 390 14.36 -23.56 21.80
N MET A 391 13.09 -23.98 21.86
CA MET A 391 12.37 -24.49 20.68
C MET A 391 12.09 -23.39 19.65
N GLU A 392 11.84 -22.17 20.12
CA GLU A 392 11.54 -21.00 19.29
C GLU A 392 12.82 -20.23 18.88
N ASN A 393 14.00 -20.69 19.30
CA ASN A 393 15.30 -20.07 19.04
C ASN A 393 15.37 -18.58 19.43
N VAL A 394 14.81 -18.24 20.59
CA VAL A 394 14.71 -16.86 21.11
C VAL A 394 15.81 -16.62 22.15
N GLU A 395 16.70 -15.67 21.87
CA GLU A 395 17.69 -15.16 22.83
C GLU A 395 17.12 -13.92 23.53
N VAL A 396 16.98 -13.98 24.86
CA VAL A 396 16.43 -12.89 25.68
C VAL A 396 17.54 -12.07 26.32
N SER A 397 17.24 -10.82 26.69
CA SER A 397 18.19 -9.94 27.38
C SER A 397 18.67 -10.49 28.72
N ASP A 398 19.88 -10.07 29.15
CA ASP A 398 20.51 -10.48 30.40
C ASP A 398 19.63 -10.23 31.64
N ASP A 399 18.82 -9.17 31.61
CA ASP A 399 17.89 -8.85 32.70
C ASP A 399 16.67 -9.79 32.71
N CYS A 400 16.20 -10.23 31.55
CA CYS A 400 15.16 -11.24 31.45
C CYS A 400 15.69 -12.65 31.82
N GLU A 401 16.95 -12.98 31.54
CA GLU A 401 17.56 -14.25 31.99
C GLU A 401 17.56 -14.38 33.52
N LYS A 402 17.88 -13.31 34.25
CA LYS A 402 17.81 -13.30 35.73
C LYS A 402 16.40 -13.55 36.24
N LEU A 403 15.39 -12.97 35.59
CA LEU A 403 13.98 -13.23 35.92
C LEU A 403 13.58 -14.66 35.57
N LEU A 404 14.14 -15.20 34.49
CA LEU A 404 13.89 -16.57 34.05
C LEU A 404 14.38 -17.61 35.06
N GLU A 405 15.54 -17.37 35.69
CA GLU A 405 16.05 -18.19 36.81
C GLU A 405 15.10 -18.22 38.00
N ALA A 406 14.40 -17.11 38.28
CA ALA A 406 13.43 -17.03 39.39
C ALA A 406 12.10 -17.74 39.08
N ILE A 407 11.71 -17.81 37.81
CA ILE A 407 10.41 -18.33 37.35
C ILE A 407 10.48 -19.82 37.00
N CYS A 408 11.62 -20.32 36.53
CA CYS A 408 11.78 -21.72 36.20
C CYS A 408 12.01 -22.56 37.47
N VAL A 409 11.26 -23.67 37.58
CA VAL A 409 11.55 -24.76 38.52
C VAL A 409 12.15 -25.88 37.68
N GLU A 410 13.27 -26.44 38.14
CA GLU A 410 13.85 -27.65 37.56
C GLU A 410 12.87 -28.82 37.49
#